data_AF-A0A0B3AN57-F1
#
_entry.id   AF-A0A0B3AN57-F1
#
_cell.length_a   1.000
_cell.length_b   1.000
_cell.length_c   1.000
_cell.angle_alpha   90.00
_cell.angle_beta   90.00
_cell.angle_gamma   90.00
#
_symmetry.space_group_name_H-M   'P 1'
#
loop_
_entity.id
_entity.type
_entity.pdbx_description
1 polymer ?
#
loop_
_entity_poly.entity_id
_entity_poly.type
_entity_poly.pdbx_seq_one_letter_code
_entity_poly.pdbx_strand_id
1 'polypeptide(L)'
;MYAPQPYPPKHHTKFYIVMTTLVIGAILFVLFMNNDSNNFGLTSFTVKDTNQGGEELGVSDALDAKQVFPDLNQRDKDSSAKESSQDLNEVDVSLSFNTIPAVKKDAKIKDLELHFDDLNTKIDVNGDKLELNNLKEVNLNVRGFVGQMDFDDQGFSLDGTARGIAVNDVSLSSKGNIRISFNNLHYRSFSIDEIELNNLELSNGDGILKVAEKLSYALEQDQLLMYYFNGGLTIDRDAENSLMLEGVAKGIVVSGALLNFNLR
;
A
#
# COMPACT_ATOMS: atom_id res chain seq x y z
N MET A 1 69.00 34.23 12.50
CA MET A 1 68.12 33.40 11.63
C MET A 1 66.69 33.64 12.08
N TYR A 2 65.88 34.33 11.26
CA TYR A 2 64.49 34.62 11.60
C TYR A 2 63.59 33.50 11.05
N ALA A 3 62.80 32.89 11.92
CA ALA A 3 61.85 31.86 11.56
C ALA A 3 60.65 32.48 10.81
N PRO A 4 60.20 31.88 9.69
CA PRO A 4 59.05 32.38 8.94
C PRO A 4 57.76 32.22 9.75
N GLN A 5 56.96 33.29 9.77
CA GLN A 5 55.64 33.33 10.41
C GLN A 5 54.62 32.53 9.58
N PRO A 6 53.75 31.72 10.22
CA PRO A 6 52.71 30.98 9.52
C PRO A 6 51.64 31.94 8.97
N TYR A 7 51.38 31.85 7.66
CA TYR A 7 50.32 32.61 7.02
C TYR A 7 48.94 32.13 7.51
N PRO A 8 48.02 33.05 7.88
CA PRO A 8 46.68 32.67 8.29
C PRO A 8 45.87 32.11 7.09
N PRO A 9 45.07 31.04 7.29
CA PRO A 9 44.28 30.45 6.22
C PRO A 9 43.24 31.45 5.69
N LYS A 10 43.38 31.82 4.41
CA LYS A 10 42.49 32.75 3.71
C LYS A 10 41.10 32.12 3.47
N HIS A 11 40.06 32.73 4.03
CA HIS A 11 38.69 32.95 3.53
C HIS A 11 37.94 31.96 2.59
N HIS A 12 38.30 30.67 2.46
CA HIS A 12 37.56 29.75 1.57
C HIS A 12 36.15 29.38 2.08
N THR A 13 35.88 29.47 3.39
CA THR A 13 34.59 29.06 3.98
C THR A 13 33.42 29.89 3.47
N LYS A 14 33.60 31.19 3.26
CA LYS A 14 32.54 32.07 2.73
C LYS A 14 32.21 31.75 1.27
N PHE A 15 33.20 31.30 0.50
CA PHE A 15 33.01 30.90 -0.90
C PHE A 15 32.20 29.60 -1.01
N TYR A 16 32.49 28.60 -0.16
CA TYR A 16 31.72 27.35 -0.14
C TYR A 16 30.26 27.56 0.23
N ILE A 17 29.96 28.42 1.20
CA ILE A 17 28.57 28.70 1.59
C ILE A 17 27.79 29.31 0.42
N VAL A 18 28.39 30.26 -0.31
CA VAL A 18 27.76 30.90 -1.48
C VAL A 18 27.58 29.92 -2.64
N MET A 19 28.55 29.04 -2.88
CA MET A 19 28.43 28.02 -3.93
C MET A 19 27.33 27.00 -3.61
N THR A 20 27.24 26.52 -2.36
CA THR A 20 26.22 25.55 -1.97
C THR A 20 24.81 26.12 -2.07
N THR A 21 24.59 27.38 -1.65
CA THR A 21 23.27 28.01 -1.77
C THR A 21 22.86 28.25 -3.22
N LEU A 22 23.82 28.57 -4.11
CA LEU A 22 23.55 28.73 -5.54
C LEU A 22 23.16 27.39 -6.19
N VAL A 23 23.85 26.31 -5.85
CA VAL A 23 23.53 24.96 -6.37
C VAL A 23 22.15 24.49 -5.90
N ILE A 24 21.83 24.64 -4.61
CA ILE A 24 20.52 24.27 -4.06
C ILE A 24 19.41 25.13 -4.69
N GLY A 25 19.64 26.44 -4.84
CA GLY A 25 18.71 27.36 -5.49
C GLY A 25 18.45 27.00 -6.95
N ALA A 26 19.48 26.63 -7.70
CA ALA A 26 19.35 26.20 -9.09
C ALA A 26 18.55 24.89 -9.22
N ILE A 27 18.78 23.91 -8.32
CA ILE A 27 18.02 22.65 -8.31
C ILE A 27 16.54 22.92 -7.99
N LEU A 28 16.25 23.73 -6.97
CA LEU A 28 14.87 24.11 -6.62
C LEU A 28 14.18 24.89 -7.75
N PHE A 29 14.91 25.79 -8.42
CA PHE A 29 14.39 26.55 -9.55
C PHE A 29 14.06 25.66 -10.75
N VAL A 30 14.91 24.68 -11.06
CA VAL A 30 14.64 23.69 -12.11
C VAL A 30 13.43 22.82 -11.74
N LEU A 31 13.30 22.42 -10.47
CA LEU A 31 12.13 21.67 -9.98
C LEU A 31 10.84 22.50 -10.10
N PHE A 32 10.89 23.80 -9.77
CA PHE A 32 9.73 24.69 -9.91
C PHE A 32 9.37 24.97 -11.37
N MET A 33 10.35 25.22 -12.24
CA MET A 33 10.08 25.45 -13.67
C MET A 33 9.55 24.21 -14.39
N ASN A 34 10.00 23.01 -14.00
CA ASN A 34 9.48 21.77 -14.57
C ASN A 34 8.13 21.33 -13.98
N ASN A 35 7.64 22.00 -12.93
CA ASN A 35 6.35 21.67 -12.31
C ASN A 35 5.15 22.23 -13.10
N ASP A 36 5.36 23.23 -13.97
CA ASP A 36 4.28 23.83 -14.78
C ASP A 36 4.08 23.15 -16.16
N SER A 37 4.93 22.19 -16.53
CA SER A 37 4.69 21.32 -17.69
C SER A 37 4.27 19.93 -17.21
N ASN A 38 2.97 19.65 -17.28
CA ASN A 38 2.23 18.47 -16.84
C ASN A 38 2.72 17.08 -17.35
N ASN A 39 4.01 16.75 -17.43
CA ASN A 39 4.48 15.40 -17.84
C ASN A 39 5.95 15.13 -17.48
N PHE A 40 6.32 15.08 -16.20
CA PHE A 40 7.61 14.51 -15.80
C PHE A 40 7.48 13.52 -14.63
N GLY A 41 6.80 12.39 -14.90
CA GLY A 41 6.89 11.19 -14.08
C GLY A 41 8.18 10.44 -14.41
N LEU A 42 9.24 10.65 -13.63
CA LEU A 42 10.42 9.79 -13.65
C LEU A 42 10.09 8.46 -12.94
N THR A 43 9.28 7.64 -13.60
CA THR A 43 9.12 6.17 -13.47
C THR A 43 7.77 5.76 -14.08
N SER A 44 7.66 5.70 -15.40
CA SER A 44 6.68 4.79 -16.02
C SER A 44 7.26 4.18 -17.29
N PHE A 45 7.58 2.90 -17.20
CA PHE A 45 7.87 2.05 -18.33
C PHE A 45 6.53 1.47 -18.79
N THR A 46 5.97 1.97 -19.89
CA THR A 46 4.77 1.42 -20.51
C THR A 46 5.19 0.57 -21.71
N VAL A 47 5.01 -0.75 -21.60
CA VAL A 47 5.16 -1.68 -22.73
C VAL A 47 3.92 -1.54 -23.61
N LYS A 48 4.13 -1.16 -24.87
CA LYS A 48 3.10 -1.04 -25.89
C LYS A 48 3.07 -2.34 -26.70
N ASP A 49 2.13 -3.23 -26.38
CA ASP A 49 1.84 -4.38 -27.22
C ASP A 49 1.09 -3.96 -28.48
N THR A 50 1.58 -4.44 -29.62
CA THR A 50 1.07 -4.14 -30.95
C THR A 50 0.20 -5.29 -31.42
N ASN A 51 -1.09 -5.01 -31.66
CA ASN A 51 -2.08 -5.90 -32.25
C ASN A 51 -1.72 -6.36 -33.66
N GLN A 52 -2.05 -7.62 -33.97
CA GLN A 52 -2.56 -8.14 -35.26
C GLN A 52 -2.99 -9.60 -34.97
N GLY A 53 -4.15 -10.14 -35.32
CA GLY A 53 -5.30 -9.72 -36.10
C GLY A 53 -6.13 -11.00 -36.33
N GLY A 54 -7.46 -10.90 -36.41
CA GLY A 54 -8.31 -12.06 -36.66
C GLY A 54 -9.78 -11.73 -36.52
N GLU A 55 -10.38 -11.26 -37.61
CA GLU A 55 -11.82 -11.25 -37.82
C GLU A 55 -12.35 -12.69 -37.92
N GLU A 56 -13.45 -13.01 -37.24
CA GLU A 56 -14.57 -13.68 -37.91
C GLU A 56 -15.89 -13.56 -37.14
N LEU A 57 -16.96 -13.51 -37.93
CA LEU A 57 -18.36 -13.26 -37.61
C LEU A 57 -19.06 -14.43 -36.89
N GLY A 58 -20.10 -14.13 -36.11
CA GLY A 58 -21.12 -15.12 -35.74
C GLY A 58 -22.24 -14.56 -34.87
N VAL A 59 -23.47 -14.67 -35.35
CA VAL A 59 -24.69 -13.95 -34.96
C VAL A 59 -25.54 -14.74 -33.94
N SER A 60 -26.46 -14.03 -33.26
CA SER A 60 -27.67 -14.47 -32.54
C SER A 60 -27.47 -14.87 -31.07
N ASP A 61 -28.38 -14.63 -30.13
CA ASP A 61 -29.72 -14.05 -30.14
C ASP A 61 -30.03 -13.48 -28.75
N ALA A 62 -31.05 -12.64 -28.69
CA ALA A 62 -31.53 -11.89 -27.55
C ALA A 62 -31.76 -12.68 -26.25
N LEU A 63 -31.43 -12.07 -25.11
CA LEU A 63 -32.33 -12.00 -23.96
C LEU A 63 -32.05 -10.73 -23.15
N ASP A 64 -33.14 -9.99 -22.99
CA ASP A 64 -33.28 -8.64 -22.46
C ASP A 64 -33.28 -8.68 -20.93
N ALA A 65 -32.25 -8.13 -20.30
CA ALA A 65 -32.22 -7.83 -18.87
C ALA A 65 -31.47 -6.50 -18.65
N LYS A 66 -31.94 -5.46 -19.35
CA LYS A 66 -31.46 -4.10 -19.21
C LYS A 66 -32.28 -3.39 -18.14
N GLN A 67 -31.82 -3.38 -16.90
CA GLN A 67 -32.05 -2.27 -15.96
C GLN A 67 -31.28 -2.44 -14.63
N VAL A 68 -30.64 -1.33 -14.21
CA VAL A 68 -30.07 -1.01 -12.89
C VAL A 68 -28.63 -1.42 -12.58
N PHE A 69 -27.68 -1.28 -13.51
CA PHE A 69 -26.31 -0.91 -13.16
C PHE A 69 -25.72 -0.02 -14.26
N PRO A 70 -25.29 1.22 -13.97
CA PRO A 70 -24.51 1.98 -14.95
C PRO A 70 -23.16 1.27 -15.12
N ASP A 71 -22.94 0.81 -16.35
CA ASP A 71 -21.74 0.20 -16.87
C ASP A 71 -20.54 1.14 -16.66
N LEU A 72 -19.67 0.83 -15.70
CA LEU A 72 -18.50 1.64 -15.32
C LEU A 72 -17.34 1.52 -16.33
N ASN A 73 -17.48 0.73 -17.40
CA ASN A 73 -16.39 0.41 -18.33
C ASN A 73 -16.46 1.12 -19.70
N GLN A 74 -17.29 2.15 -19.87
CA GLN A 74 -17.34 2.95 -21.12
C GLN A 74 -17.17 4.46 -20.92
N ARG A 75 -16.21 4.86 -20.08
CA ARG A 75 -15.88 6.28 -19.94
C ARG A 75 -14.37 6.54 -19.86
N ASP A 76 -13.63 6.10 -20.88
CA ASP A 76 -12.23 6.52 -21.05
C ASP A 76 -11.90 6.82 -22.50
N LYS A 77 -11.99 8.12 -22.82
CA LYS A 77 -11.05 8.91 -23.63
C LYS A 77 -11.64 10.31 -23.78
N ASP A 78 -10.88 11.33 -23.36
CA ASP A 78 -11.19 12.77 -23.43
C ASP A 78 -11.96 13.42 -22.27
N SER A 79 -11.89 12.86 -21.06
CA SER A 79 -12.16 13.64 -19.86
C SER A 79 -11.05 13.43 -18.85
N SER A 80 -9.98 14.22 -19.03
CA SER A 80 -9.14 14.69 -17.92
C SER A 80 -10.02 15.53 -16.98
N ALA A 81 -10.95 14.86 -16.30
CA ALA A 81 -11.50 15.34 -15.06
C ALA A 81 -10.30 15.42 -14.14
N LYS A 82 -9.80 16.65 -14.00
CA LYS A 82 -8.92 17.05 -12.92
C LYS A 82 -9.61 16.51 -11.68
N GLU A 83 -9.13 15.38 -11.15
CA GLU A 83 -9.54 14.87 -9.85
C GLU A 83 -9.23 16.01 -8.91
N SER A 84 -10.25 16.81 -8.64
CA SER A 84 -10.19 17.86 -7.66
C SER A 84 -9.85 17.10 -6.41
N SER A 85 -8.63 17.26 -5.93
CA SER A 85 -8.23 16.97 -4.57
C SER A 85 -9.06 17.90 -3.68
N GLN A 86 -10.36 17.66 -3.62
CA GLN A 86 -11.15 18.06 -2.49
C GLN A 86 -10.43 17.42 -1.32
N ASP A 87 -10.01 18.28 -0.41
CA ASP A 87 -9.47 17.91 0.88
C ASP A 87 -10.56 17.10 1.59
N LEU A 88 -10.63 15.81 1.27
CA LEU A 88 -11.63 14.90 1.81
C LEU A 88 -11.24 14.69 3.27
N ASN A 89 -12.13 15.11 4.17
CA ASN A 89 -11.93 14.96 5.60
C ASN A 89 -11.63 13.49 5.91
N GLU A 90 -10.51 13.27 6.57
CA GLU A 90 -10.17 11.98 7.19
C GLU A 90 -11.09 11.78 8.40
N VAL A 91 -11.63 10.58 8.54
CA VAL A 91 -12.48 10.20 9.67
C VAL A 91 -11.92 8.95 10.32
N ASP A 92 -11.96 8.92 11.65
CA ASP A 92 -11.58 7.73 12.42
C ASP A 92 -12.59 6.61 12.13
N VAL A 93 -12.06 5.41 11.84
CA VAL A 93 -12.84 4.21 11.52
C VAL A 93 -12.34 3.04 12.33
N SER A 94 -13.27 2.20 12.74
CA SER A 94 -12.97 0.88 13.29
C SER A 94 -13.91 -0.13 12.64
N LEU A 95 -13.35 -1.21 12.09
CA LEU A 95 -14.11 -2.30 11.48
C LEU A 95 -13.73 -3.61 12.16
N SER A 96 -14.74 -4.39 12.52
CA SER A 96 -14.59 -5.82 12.80
C SER A 96 -15.36 -6.61 11.76
N PHE A 97 -14.75 -7.64 11.18
CA PHE A 97 -15.33 -8.43 10.09
C PHE A 97 -15.12 -9.92 10.36
N ASN A 98 -16.13 -10.74 10.06
CA ASN A 98 -16.13 -12.19 10.33
C ASN A 98 -15.51 -13.04 9.22
N THR A 99 -15.11 -12.42 8.11
CA THR A 99 -14.46 -13.09 6.99
C THR A 99 -13.12 -12.43 6.67
N ILE A 100 -12.21 -13.19 6.08
CA ILE A 100 -10.95 -12.68 5.56
C ILE A 100 -11.18 -12.34 4.08
N PRO A 101 -11.16 -11.06 3.69
CA PRO A 101 -11.36 -10.66 2.31
C PRO A 101 -10.11 -10.95 1.48
N ALA A 102 -10.30 -11.14 0.18
CA ALA A 102 -9.21 -11.22 -0.77
C ALA A 102 -8.72 -9.81 -1.13
N VAL A 103 -7.51 -9.47 -0.72
CA VAL A 103 -6.91 -8.15 -0.93
C VAL A 103 -5.57 -8.30 -1.64
N LYS A 104 -5.46 -7.72 -2.84
CA LYS A 104 -4.22 -7.65 -3.62
C LYS A 104 -3.90 -6.20 -3.98
N LYS A 105 -2.93 -5.59 -3.31
CA LYS A 105 -2.61 -4.16 -3.45
C LYS A 105 -1.13 -3.87 -3.27
N ASP A 106 -0.69 -2.77 -3.88
CA ASP A 106 0.55 -2.12 -3.46
C ASP A 106 0.32 -1.46 -2.09
N ALA A 107 1.26 -1.67 -1.19
CA ALA A 107 1.17 -1.20 0.19
C ALA A 107 2.49 -0.59 0.66
N LYS A 108 2.38 0.41 1.52
CA LYS A 108 3.47 0.86 2.39
C LYS A 108 3.12 0.44 3.80
N ILE A 109 3.96 -0.41 4.39
CA ILE A 109 3.76 -0.96 5.73
C ILE A 109 4.92 -0.52 6.62
N LYS A 110 4.60 0.04 7.78
CA LYS A 110 5.61 0.43 8.77
C LYS A 110 6.17 -0.77 9.50
N ASP A 111 5.31 -1.59 10.09
CA ASP A 111 5.67 -2.81 10.81
C ASP A 111 4.60 -3.89 10.53
N LEU A 112 5.04 -5.08 10.11
CA LEU A 112 4.23 -6.28 9.91
C LEU A 112 4.79 -7.38 10.82
N GLU A 113 3.93 -8.00 11.60
CA GLU A 113 4.21 -9.20 12.38
C GLU A 113 3.34 -10.35 11.86
N LEU A 114 3.97 -11.47 11.51
CA LEU A 114 3.32 -12.62 10.88
C LEU A 114 3.66 -13.90 11.65
N HIS A 115 2.63 -14.58 12.14
CA HIS A 115 2.76 -15.83 12.89
C HIS A 115 2.30 -17.01 12.03
N PHE A 116 3.17 -17.99 11.84
CA PHE A 116 2.87 -19.17 11.03
C PHE A 116 3.63 -20.42 11.48
N ASP A 117 3.02 -21.57 11.20
CA ASP A 117 3.60 -22.90 11.45
C ASP A 117 4.02 -23.61 10.15
N ASP A 118 3.73 -23.03 8.97
CA ASP A 118 4.12 -23.60 7.69
C ASP A 118 5.60 -23.33 7.37
N LEU A 119 6.41 -24.37 7.56
CA LEU A 119 7.85 -24.34 7.27
C LEU A 119 8.18 -24.71 5.81
N ASN A 120 7.18 -25.12 5.02
CA ASN A 120 7.41 -25.55 3.63
C ASN A 120 7.43 -24.37 2.66
N THR A 121 6.79 -23.26 3.02
CA THR A 121 6.80 -22.04 2.23
C THR A 121 8.22 -21.51 2.09
N LYS A 122 8.61 -21.22 0.84
CA LYS A 122 9.91 -20.63 0.53
C LYS A 122 9.82 -19.13 0.71
N ILE A 123 10.62 -18.61 1.63
CA ILE A 123 10.80 -17.18 1.83
C ILE A 123 12.15 -16.80 1.23
N ASP A 124 12.13 -15.96 0.20
CA ASP A 124 13.34 -15.48 -0.46
C ASP A 124 13.70 -14.10 0.08
N VAL A 125 14.96 -13.92 0.50
CA VAL A 125 15.53 -12.70 1.05
C VAL A 125 16.76 -12.33 0.24
N ASN A 126 16.73 -11.20 -0.48
CA ASN A 126 17.75 -10.79 -1.45
C ASN A 126 18.05 -11.85 -2.53
N GLY A 127 17.08 -12.71 -2.85
CA GLY A 127 17.24 -13.81 -3.80
C GLY A 127 17.79 -15.11 -3.18
N ASP A 128 18.18 -15.08 -1.91
CA ASP A 128 18.58 -16.27 -1.17
C ASP A 128 17.39 -16.85 -0.41
N LYS A 129 17.23 -18.18 -0.46
CA LYS A 129 16.18 -18.86 0.30
C LYS A 129 16.51 -18.82 1.78
N LEU A 130 15.59 -18.29 2.58
CA LEU A 130 15.63 -18.40 4.03
C LEU A 130 15.21 -19.82 4.45
N GLU A 131 16.11 -20.52 5.16
CA GLU A 131 15.84 -21.85 5.67
C GLU A 131 15.35 -21.80 7.13
N LEU A 132 14.12 -22.26 7.36
CA LEU A 132 13.47 -22.30 8.66
C LEU A 132 13.53 -23.72 9.24
N ASN A 133 14.73 -24.19 9.56
CA ASN A 133 14.95 -25.55 10.05
C ASN A 133 14.74 -25.65 11.57
N ASN A 134 14.06 -26.72 12.02
CA ASN A 134 13.86 -27.08 13.44
C ASN A 134 13.04 -26.09 14.28
N LEU A 135 12.19 -25.29 13.64
CA LEU A 135 11.23 -24.42 14.32
C LEU A 135 9.87 -25.11 14.34
N LYS A 136 9.07 -24.88 15.39
CA LYS A 136 7.67 -25.33 15.41
C LYS A 136 6.71 -24.23 14.95
N GLU A 137 7.09 -23.00 15.28
CA GLU A 137 6.35 -21.77 15.04
C GLU A 137 7.38 -20.71 14.63
N VAL A 138 6.94 -19.82 13.76
CA VAL A 138 7.76 -18.75 13.21
C VAL A 138 7.02 -17.43 13.38
N ASN A 139 7.69 -16.48 14.04
CA ASN A 139 7.31 -15.08 14.06
C ASN A 139 8.22 -14.30 13.11
N LEU A 140 7.68 -13.92 11.96
CA LEU A 140 8.34 -13.06 10.98
C LEU A 140 7.91 -11.60 11.19
N ASN A 141 8.87 -10.76 11.52
CA ASN A 141 8.70 -9.32 11.61
C ASN A 141 9.33 -8.64 10.39
N VAL A 142 8.56 -7.81 9.68
CA VAL A 142 9.02 -7.04 8.52
C VAL A 142 8.80 -5.55 8.78
N ARG A 143 9.84 -4.74 8.61
CA ARG A 143 9.81 -3.30 8.94
C ARG A 143 10.09 -2.44 7.73
N GLY A 144 9.30 -1.39 7.56
CA GLY A 144 9.39 -0.40 6.48
C GLY A 144 9.27 -1.05 5.11
N PHE A 145 8.23 -1.88 4.93
CA PHE A 145 7.96 -2.57 3.69
C PHE A 145 7.29 -1.67 2.66
N VAL A 146 7.70 -1.80 1.40
CA VAL A 146 7.11 -1.18 0.22
C VAL A 146 7.10 -2.21 -0.89
N GLY A 147 5.92 -2.53 -1.41
CA GLY A 147 5.74 -3.49 -2.48
C GLY A 147 4.30 -3.98 -2.58
N GLN A 148 4.12 -5.14 -3.21
CA GLN A 148 2.83 -5.78 -3.34
C GLN A 148 2.57 -6.71 -2.16
N MET A 149 1.36 -6.62 -1.62
CA MET A 149 0.81 -7.53 -0.62
C MET A 149 -0.45 -8.19 -1.18
N ASP A 150 -0.59 -9.48 -0.93
CA ASP A 150 -1.75 -10.28 -1.32
C ASP A 150 -2.16 -11.12 -0.12
N PHE A 151 -3.41 -11.07 0.30
CA PHE A 151 -3.91 -11.93 1.37
C PHE A 151 -5.35 -12.34 1.14
N ASP A 152 -5.67 -13.56 1.53
CA ASP A 152 -7.00 -14.13 1.51
C ASP A 152 -7.15 -15.21 2.60
N ASP A 153 -8.21 -16.00 2.49
CA ASP A 153 -8.48 -17.14 3.36
C ASP A 153 -7.54 -18.34 3.11
N GLN A 154 -6.78 -18.38 2.02
CA GLN A 154 -5.83 -19.43 1.70
C GLN A 154 -4.43 -19.12 2.22
N GLY A 155 -3.97 -17.87 2.10
CA GLY A 155 -2.62 -17.52 2.49
C GLY A 155 -2.29 -16.04 2.41
N PHE A 156 -1.02 -15.74 2.74
CA PHE A 156 -0.43 -14.41 2.70
C PHE A 156 0.76 -14.42 1.74
N SER A 157 0.84 -13.44 0.86
CA SER A 157 1.95 -13.26 -0.08
C SER A 157 2.46 -11.84 -0.01
N LEU A 158 3.75 -11.69 -0.26
CA LEU A 158 4.43 -10.42 -0.17
C LEU A 158 5.58 -10.43 -1.17
N ASP A 159 5.71 -9.38 -1.99
CA ASP A 159 6.85 -9.17 -2.87
C ASP A 159 7.22 -7.69 -2.88
N GLY A 160 8.43 -7.37 -2.46
CA GLY A 160 8.88 -5.99 -2.39
C GLY A 160 10.18 -5.80 -1.64
N THR A 161 10.31 -4.63 -1.02
CA THR A 161 11.51 -4.24 -0.28
C THR A 161 11.17 -3.82 1.13
N ALA A 162 12.01 -4.16 2.10
CA ALA A 162 11.88 -3.80 3.51
C ALA A 162 13.17 -3.16 4.04
N ARG A 163 13.08 -2.38 5.11
CA ARG A 163 14.26 -1.82 5.80
C ARG A 163 14.91 -2.82 6.74
N GLY A 164 14.14 -3.77 7.26
CA GLY A 164 14.64 -4.80 8.16
C GLY A 164 13.67 -5.96 8.26
N ILE A 165 14.21 -7.15 8.51
CA ILE A 165 13.42 -8.35 8.80
C ILE A 165 13.94 -8.97 10.09
N ALA A 166 13.09 -9.65 10.85
CA ALA A 166 13.50 -10.47 11.98
C ALA A 166 12.68 -11.75 12.02
N VAL A 167 13.31 -12.85 12.38
CA VAL A 167 12.67 -14.15 12.49
C VAL A 167 12.98 -14.71 13.85
N ASN A 168 11.96 -14.93 14.68
CA ASN A 168 12.11 -15.40 16.06
C ASN A 168 13.21 -14.63 16.82
N ASP A 169 13.09 -13.30 16.86
CA ASP A 169 14.03 -12.35 17.48
C ASP A 169 15.42 -12.23 16.80
N VAL A 170 15.72 -13.04 15.79
CA VAL A 170 16.97 -12.94 15.02
C VAL A 170 16.77 -11.93 13.88
N SER A 171 17.31 -10.72 14.06
CA SER A 171 17.17 -9.65 13.08
C SER A 171 18.25 -9.70 11.99
N LEU A 172 17.81 -9.56 10.74
CA LEU A 172 18.64 -9.19 9.60
C LEU A 172 18.34 -7.73 9.24
N SER A 173 19.31 -6.85 9.45
CA SER A 173 19.25 -5.47 8.98
C SER A 173 20.40 -5.21 8.01
N SER A 174 20.13 -4.43 6.97
CA SER A 174 21.14 -4.01 6.01
C SER A 174 21.20 -2.48 5.99
N LYS A 175 22.31 -1.91 5.53
CA LYS A 175 22.40 -0.44 5.34
C LYS A 175 21.46 0.07 4.25
N GLY A 176 20.92 -0.81 3.40
CA GLY A 176 19.96 -0.50 2.35
C GLY A 176 18.66 -1.29 2.51
N ASN A 177 17.89 -1.34 1.43
CA ASN A 177 16.67 -2.11 1.37
C ASN A 177 16.96 -3.60 1.16
N ILE A 178 16.21 -4.46 1.85
CA ILE A 178 16.22 -5.91 1.73
C ILE A 178 15.07 -6.31 0.81
N ARG A 179 15.33 -7.00 -0.29
CA ARG A 179 14.26 -7.61 -1.09
C ARG A 179 13.70 -8.80 -0.31
N ILE A 180 12.40 -8.89 -0.15
CA ILE A 180 11.72 -10.02 0.47
C ILE A 180 10.57 -10.47 -0.44
N SER A 181 10.46 -11.77 -0.66
CA SER A 181 9.35 -12.35 -1.40
C SER A 181 8.96 -13.73 -0.90
N PHE A 182 7.65 -13.97 -0.76
CA PHE A 182 7.07 -15.29 -0.53
C PHE A 182 5.64 -15.32 -1.07
N ASN A 183 5.14 -16.51 -1.37
CA ASN A 183 3.83 -16.70 -1.98
C ASN A 183 3.02 -17.74 -1.21
N ASN A 184 1.76 -17.41 -0.95
CA ASN A 184 0.76 -18.27 -0.34
C ASN A 184 1.24 -18.91 0.96
N LEU A 185 1.89 -18.12 1.82
CA LEU A 185 2.31 -18.55 3.14
C LEU A 185 1.06 -18.80 3.98
N HIS A 186 0.89 -20.03 4.45
CA HIS A 186 -0.21 -20.36 5.34
C HIS A 186 0.09 -19.82 6.73
N TYR A 187 -0.67 -18.84 7.18
CA TYR A 187 -0.47 -18.13 8.43
C TYR A 187 -1.59 -18.42 9.42
N ARG A 188 -1.31 -18.21 10.71
CA ARG A 188 -2.30 -18.27 11.77
C ARG A 188 -2.90 -16.89 12.03
N SER A 189 -2.02 -15.91 12.19
CA SER A 189 -2.39 -14.51 12.38
C SER A 189 -1.33 -13.59 11.80
N PHE A 190 -1.73 -12.36 11.51
CA PHE A 190 -0.79 -11.26 11.29
C PHE A 190 -1.35 -9.96 11.83
N SER A 191 -0.44 -9.07 12.18
CA SER A 191 -0.74 -7.71 12.62
C SER A 191 0.13 -6.72 11.86
N ILE A 192 -0.48 -5.64 11.42
CA ILE A 192 0.18 -4.51 10.80
C ILE A 192 -0.14 -3.27 11.61
N ASP A 193 0.88 -2.57 12.10
CA ASP A 193 0.74 -1.37 12.94
C ASP A 193 0.24 -0.17 12.12
N GLU A 194 0.82 0.03 10.93
CA GLU A 194 0.48 1.13 10.04
C GLU A 194 0.61 0.67 8.59
N ILE A 195 -0.50 0.70 7.85
CA ILE A 195 -0.58 0.43 6.42
C ILE A 195 -1.30 1.56 5.69
N GLU A 196 -0.74 2.01 4.57
CA GLU A 196 -1.38 2.94 3.65
C GLU A 196 -1.97 2.16 2.46
N LEU A 197 -3.31 2.18 2.32
CA LEU A 197 -4.03 1.49 1.24
C LEU A 197 -4.93 2.46 0.48
N ASN A 198 -4.97 2.30 -0.85
CA ASN A 198 -5.86 3.04 -1.73
C ASN A 198 -6.93 2.11 -2.32
N ASN A 199 -8.19 2.56 -2.28
CA ASN A 199 -9.35 1.82 -2.78
C ASN A 199 -9.40 0.39 -2.22
N LEU A 200 -9.41 0.27 -0.89
CA LEU A 200 -9.55 -1.00 -0.20
C LEU A 200 -11.00 -1.48 -0.37
N GLU A 201 -11.15 -2.59 -1.07
CA GLU A 201 -12.42 -3.26 -1.29
C GLU A 201 -12.46 -4.52 -0.43
N LEU A 202 -13.49 -4.64 0.41
CA LEU A 202 -13.73 -5.82 1.22
C LEU A 202 -14.94 -6.54 0.63
N SER A 203 -14.80 -7.84 0.39
CA SER A 203 -15.88 -8.71 -0.06
C SER A 203 -17.03 -8.76 0.95
N ASN A 204 -18.17 -9.30 0.53
CA ASN A 204 -19.34 -9.45 1.39
C ASN A 204 -19.00 -10.25 2.67
N GLY A 205 -19.55 -9.79 3.78
CA GLY A 205 -19.41 -10.44 5.08
C GLY A 205 -20.19 -9.69 6.15
N ASP A 206 -20.14 -10.21 7.37
CA ASP A 206 -20.82 -9.62 8.52
C ASP A 206 -19.81 -8.97 9.46
N GLY A 207 -20.26 -7.95 10.18
CA GLY A 207 -19.35 -7.18 11.01
C GLY A 207 -19.95 -5.92 11.60
N ILE A 208 -19.09 -5.08 12.15
CA ILE A 208 -19.46 -3.80 12.73
C ILE A 208 -18.49 -2.75 12.24
N LEU A 209 -19.02 -1.73 11.55
CA LEU A 209 -18.28 -0.54 11.17
C LEU A 209 -18.64 0.61 12.11
N LYS A 210 -17.66 1.18 12.79
CA LYS A 210 -17.79 2.39 13.60
C LYS A 210 -17.09 3.55 12.92
N VAL A 211 -17.71 4.73 12.92
CA VAL A 211 -17.16 5.95 12.33
C VAL A 211 -17.21 7.09 13.35
N ALA A 212 -16.03 7.65 13.66
CA ALA A 212 -15.79 8.78 14.56
C ALA A 212 -16.52 8.67 15.91
N GLU A 213 -16.64 7.45 16.46
CA GLU A 213 -17.40 7.09 17.68
C GLU A 213 -18.90 7.47 17.69
N LYS A 214 -19.39 8.14 16.65
CA LYS A 214 -20.75 8.69 16.57
C LYS A 214 -21.71 7.74 15.86
N LEU A 215 -21.20 6.96 14.91
CA LEU A 215 -21.99 6.08 14.08
C LEU A 215 -21.48 4.65 14.23
N SER A 216 -22.41 3.70 14.34
CA SER A 216 -22.14 2.27 14.36
C SER A 216 -23.11 1.60 13.40
N TYR A 217 -22.58 0.90 12.41
CA TYR A 217 -23.32 0.17 11.40
C TYR A 217 -23.05 -1.32 11.59
N ALA A 218 -24.12 -2.11 11.74
CA ALA A 218 -24.03 -3.55 11.57
C ALA A 218 -23.96 -3.85 10.07
N LEU A 219 -23.06 -4.74 9.68
CA LEU A 219 -22.90 -5.21 8.32
C LEU A 219 -23.53 -6.60 8.24
N GLU A 220 -24.43 -6.80 7.28
CA GLU A 220 -25.13 -8.07 7.07
C GLU A 220 -24.94 -8.49 5.61
N GLN A 221 -23.88 -9.27 5.34
CA GLN A 221 -23.45 -9.63 3.99
C GLN A 221 -23.19 -8.42 3.08
N ASP A 222 -22.70 -7.32 3.68
CA ASP A 222 -22.47 -6.07 2.98
C ASP A 222 -21.07 -6.00 2.37
N GLN A 223 -20.97 -5.37 1.19
CA GLN A 223 -19.69 -5.04 0.57
C GLN A 223 -19.21 -3.68 1.07
N LEU A 224 -17.90 -3.53 1.31
CA LEU A 224 -17.29 -2.27 1.73
C LEU A 224 -16.26 -1.79 0.73
N LEU A 225 -16.30 -0.50 0.40
CA LEU A 225 -15.23 0.19 -0.32
C LEU A 225 -14.76 1.40 0.47
N MET A 226 -13.46 1.46 0.76
CA MET A 226 -12.78 2.59 1.38
C MET A 226 -11.80 3.21 0.39
N TYR A 227 -12.00 4.48 0.01
CA TYR A 227 -11.16 5.09 -1.04
C TYR A 227 -9.71 5.30 -0.59
N TYR A 228 -9.50 5.53 0.69
CA TYR A 228 -8.19 5.61 1.32
C TYR A 228 -8.32 5.08 2.74
N PHE A 229 -7.32 4.34 3.19
CA PHE A 229 -7.18 3.87 4.56
C PHE A 229 -5.74 4.03 5.02
N ASN A 230 -5.55 4.57 6.22
CA ASN A 230 -4.28 4.58 6.93
C ASN A 230 -4.52 4.18 8.39
N GLY A 231 -3.92 3.07 8.81
CA GLY A 231 -4.02 2.60 10.19
C GLY A 231 -3.54 1.16 10.36
N GLY A 232 -4.00 0.49 11.40
CA GLY A 232 -3.69 -0.89 11.70
C GLY A 232 -4.64 -1.88 11.04
N LEU A 233 -4.11 -3.06 10.72
CA LEU A 233 -4.85 -4.23 10.24
C LEU A 233 -4.42 -5.44 11.05
N THR A 234 -5.36 -6.16 11.64
CA THR A 234 -5.11 -7.44 12.32
C THR A 234 -5.98 -8.52 11.69
N ILE A 235 -5.37 -9.67 11.41
CA ILE A 235 -6.09 -10.87 11.02
C ILE A 235 -5.72 -12.00 11.97
N ASP A 236 -6.72 -12.65 12.55
CA ASP A 236 -6.57 -13.83 13.41
C ASP A 236 -7.60 -14.88 12.99
N ARG A 237 -7.13 -15.98 12.41
CA ARG A 237 -7.99 -17.05 11.89
C ARG A 237 -8.74 -17.82 12.98
N ASP A 238 -8.26 -17.76 14.22
CA ASP A 238 -8.87 -18.45 15.36
C ASP A 238 -9.90 -17.58 16.10
N ALA A 239 -10.01 -16.29 15.75
CA ALA A 239 -10.91 -15.34 16.40
C ALA A 239 -12.33 -15.34 15.79
N GLU A 240 -13.33 -14.88 16.56
CA GLU A 240 -14.71 -14.72 16.09
C GLU A 240 -14.81 -13.66 14.98
N ASN A 241 -14.08 -12.55 15.13
CA ASN A 241 -13.88 -11.55 14.09
C ASN A 241 -12.50 -11.77 13.50
N SER A 242 -12.45 -12.41 12.33
CA SER A 242 -11.19 -12.78 11.69
C SER A 242 -10.38 -11.57 11.21
N LEU A 243 -11.02 -10.43 10.94
CA LEU A 243 -10.36 -9.20 10.51
C LEU A 243 -10.78 -8.02 11.39
N MET A 244 -9.79 -7.22 11.77
CA MET A 244 -9.96 -5.94 12.46
C MET A 244 -9.16 -4.84 11.75
N LEU A 245 -9.78 -3.69 11.53
CA LEU A 245 -9.14 -2.47 11.06
C LEU A 245 -9.37 -1.35 12.07
N GLU A 246 -8.35 -0.53 12.30
CA GLU A 246 -8.46 0.68 13.11
C GLU A 246 -7.56 1.77 12.52
N GLY A 247 -8.12 2.94 12.21
CA GLY A 247 -7.36 4.00 11.55
C GLY A 247 -8.21 5.13 11.04
N VAL A 248 -7.73 5.82 10.01
CA VAL A 248 -8.44 6.89 9.32
C VAL A 248 -8.78 6.50 7.89
N ALA A 249 -9.94 6.93 7.40
CA ALA A 249 -10.36 6.71 6.02
C ALA A 249 -10.85 8.00 5.34
N LYS A 250 -10.72 8.07 4.00
CA LYS A 250 -11.36 9.13 3.18
C LYS A 250 -12.55 8.56 2.44
N GLY A 251 -13.70 8.54 3.09
CA GLY A 251 -14.95 8.08 2.49
C GLY A 251 -15.11 6.56 2.49
N ILE A 252 -16.32 6.11 2.76
CA ILE A 252 -16.70 4.70 2.87
C ILE A 252 -18.01 4.51 2.11
N VAL A 253 -18.09 3.48 1.28
CA VAL A 253 -19.31 3.03 0.61
C VAL A 253 -19.68 1.67 1.18
N VAL A 254 -20.94 1.51 1.58
CA VAL A 254 -21.49 0.26 2.10
C VAL A 254 -22.61 -0.19 1.18
N SER A 255 -22.46 -1.34 0.52
CA SER A 255 -23.49 -1.92 -0.38
C SER A 255 -24.04 -0.92 -1.42
N GLY A 256 -23.16 -0.09 -1.98
CA GLY A 256 -23.50 0.93 -2.98
C GLY A 256 -24.10 2.23 -2.40
N ALA A 257 -24.40 2.29 -1.11
CA ALA A 257 -24.76 3.53 -0.43
C ALA A 257 -23.49 4.29 0.00
N LEU A 258 -23.28 5.47 -0.57
CA LEU A 258 -22.17 6.35 -0.17
C LEU A 258 -22.47 6.98 1.19
N LEU A 259 -21.64 6.67 2.18
CA LEU A 259 -21.65 7.36 3.47
C LEU A 259 -20.74 8.59 3.35
N ASN A 260 -21.35 9.75 3.06
CA ASN A 260 -20.63 11.02 3.04
C ASN A 260 -20.59 11.63 4.45
N PHE A 261 -19.43 11.57 5.10
CA PHE A 261 -19.26 12.06 6.46
C PHE A 261 -19.00 13.58 6.46
N ASN A 262 -20.07 14.37 6.51
CA ASN A 262 -19.96 15.78 6.91
C ASN A 262 -20.07 15.88 8.44
N LEU A 263 -19.08 15.33 9.14
CA LEU A 263 -18.98 15.39 10.60
C LEU A 263 -18.25 16.68 10.98
N ARG A 264 -19.02 17.77 11.14
CA ARG A 264 -18.53 19.00 11.78
C ARG A 264 -18.75 18.97 13.29
#